data_AF-A0A7R8AA60-F1
#
_entry.id   AF-A0A7R8AA60-F1
#
_cell.length_a   1.000
_cell.length_b   1.000
_cell.length_c   1.000
_cell.angle_alpha   90.00
_cell.angle_beta   90.00
_cell.angle_gamma   90.00
#
_symmetry.space_group_name_H-M   'P 1'
#
loop_
_entity.id
_entity.type
_entity.pdbx_description
1 polymer ?
#
loop_
_entity_poly.entity_id
_entity_poly.type
_entity_poly.pdbx_seq_one_letter_code
_entity_poly.pdbx_strand_id
1 'polypeptide(L)'
;MRLFVIPISTRQALIYARPLRRGPSQKPSIHDRVIQKAAETWAKWEEADKGWKKHLVSWGNRVQQRIPYQEWGLKSIPSLAAVRRLDESYGAKKVDVLFPGNAIRPEKLQKMLQAIATERQDLHRRRMWLSLLATPLTAPVGLIPLVPNVPFFYLVYRAWSHGRALNGSKHLEFLLEKNLLNPISYPGLEELYAKRVSYALENTGVDKPIAEMVEDVEKSDDKLLLRMTDAKKLASILEAPDLALEAERAIIQVEEKLKADAKKDAEDGASEKKDT
;
A
#
# COMPACT_ATOMS: atom_id res chain seq x y z
N MET A 1 -1.59 -14.51 9.34
CA MET A 1 -1.84 -13.47 8.31
C MET A 1 -1.17 -13.93 7.03
N ARG A 2 -1.50 -13.33 5.88
CA ARG A 2 -0.80 -13.62 4.62
C ARG A 2 -0.35 -12.31 3.98
N LEU A 3 0.89 -12.27 3.50
CA LEU A 3 1.46 -11.11 2.84
C LEU A 3 1.46 -11.33 1.33
N PHE A 4 1.23 -10.26 0.59
CA PHE A 4 1.27 -10.22 -0.87
C PHE A 4 2.27 -9.16 -1.28
N VAL A 5 3.09 -9.49 -2.27
CA VAL A 5 4.01 -8.55 -2.92
C VAL A 5 3.63 -8.50 -4.40
N ILE A 6 3.13 -7.33 -4.80
CA ILE A 6 2.46 -7.13 -6.08
C ILE A 6 3.28 -6.11 -6.88
N PRO A 7 4.09 -6.54 -7.85
CA PRO A 7 4.82 -5.62 -8.71
C PRO A 7 3.88 -4.76 -9.56
N ILE A 8 3.87 -3.46 -9.29
CA ILE A 8 3.07 -2.47 -10.03
C ILE A 8 3.78 -2.09 -11.33
N SER A 9 5.10 -1.93 -11.25
CA SER A 9 6.02 -1.75 -12.36
C SER A 9 7.20 -2.72 -12.24
N THR A 10 8.10 -2.70 -13.22
CA THR A 10 9.33 -3.53 -13.21
C THR A 10 10.28 -3.16 -12.06
N ARG A 11 10.16 -1.95 -11.48
CA ARG A 11 10.99 -1.49 -10.34
C ARG A 11 10.22 -1.29 -9.03
N GLN A 12 8.89 -1.20 -9.07
CA GLN A 12 8.09 -0.82 -7.90
C GLN A 12 7.03 -1.89 -7.56
N ALA A 13 6.93 -2.24 -6.27
CA ALA A 13 5.93 -3.17 -5.77
C ALA A 13 5.08 -2.59 -4.64
N LEU A 14 3.82 -3.03 -4.59
CA LEU A 14 2.90 -2.84 -3.47
C LEU A 14 3.03 -4.04 -2.53
N ILE A 15 3.18 -3.76 -1.23
CA ILE A 15 2.98 -4.77 -0.19
C ILE A 15 1.56 -4.67 0.36
N TYR A 16 0.92 -5.81 0.60
CA TYR A 16 -0.39 -5.86 1.23
C TYR A 16 -0.49 -7.05 2.19
N ALA A 17 -1.10 -6.85 3.34
CA ALA A 17 -1.39 -7.93 4.28
C ALA A 17 -2.89 -8.19 4.33
N ARG A 18 -3.27 -9.43 4.08
CA ARG A 18 -4.62 -9.90 4.39
C ARG A 18 -4.66 -10.24 5.89
N PRO A 19 -5.47 -9.52 6.70
CA PRO A 19 -5.61 -9.83 8.11
C PRO A 19 -6.22 -11.23 8.28
N LEU A 20 -5.90 -11.90 9.38
CA LEU A 20 -6.59 -13.13 9.75
C LEU A 20 -8.06 -12.80 10.00
N ARG A 21 -8.98 -13.52 9.33
CA ARG A 21 -10.42 -13.37 9.60
C ARG A 21 -10.64 -13.66 11.09
N ARG A 22 -11.24 -12.71 11.82
CA ARG A 22 -11.71 -12.97 13.18
C ARG A 22 -12.80 -14.04 13.10
N GLY A 23 -12.72 -15.04 13.97
CA GLY A 23 -13.79 -16.02 14.10
C GLY A 23 -15.11 -15.35 14.50
N PRO A 24 -16.27 -15.89 14.10
CA PRO A 24 -17.59 -15.28 14.37
C PRO A 24 -17.91 -15.10 15.87
N SER A 25 -17.16 -15.73 16.77
CA SER A 25 -17.34 -15.69 18.23
C SER A 25 -16.62 -14.54 18.95
N GLN A 26 -15.74 -13.79 18.29
CA GLN A 26 -15.00 -12.70 18.94
C GLN A 26 -15.79 -11.38 18.92
N LYS A 27 -16.19 -10.90 20.10
CA LYS A 27 -16.91 -9.62 20.26
C LYS A 27 -16.01 -8.44 19.80
N PRO A 28 -16.54 -7.45 19.06
CA PRO A 28 -15.76 -6.30 18.63
C PRO A 28 -15.33 -5.45 19.84
N SER A 29 -14.08 -5.01 19.83
CA SER A 29 -13.55 -4.09 20.85
C SER A 29 -14.29 -2.75 20.81
N ILE A 30 -14.27 -1.99 21.91
CA ILE A 30 -14.83 -0.62 21.97
C ILE A 30 -14.23 0.24 20.85
N HIS A 31 -12.92 0.11 20.61
CA HIS A 31 -12.23 0.78 19.52
C HIS A 31 -12.80 0.38 18.15
N ASP A 32 -13.07 -0.91 17.94
CA ASP A 32 -13.64 -1.39 16.68
C ASP A 32 -15.04 -0.84 16.45
N ARG A 33 -15.85 -0.72 17.52
CA ARG A 33 -17.19 -0.10 17.45
C ARG A 33 -17.12 1.37 17.06
N VAL A 34 -16.16 2.12 17.62
CA VAL A 34 -15.95 3.53 17.26
C VAL A 34 -15.54 3.66 15.80
N ILE A 35 -14.61 2.82 15.32
CA ILE A 35 -14.22 2.79 13.91
C ILE A 35 -15.40 2.46 13.01
N GLN A 36 -16.17 1.44 13.36
CA GLN A 36 -17.36 1.05 12.59
C GLN A 36 -18.36 2.19 12.52
N LYS A 37 -18.61 2.88 13.64
CA LYS A 37 -19.52 4.02 13.66
C LYS A 37 -19.03 5.18 12.80
N ALA A 38 -17.73 5.47 12.84
CA ALA A 38 -17.11 6.49 11.99
C ALA A 38 -17.24 6.12 10.50
N ALA A 39 -17.05 4.85 10.15
CA ALA A 39 -17.22 4.35 8.79
C ALA A 39 -18.68 4.47 8.30
N GLU A 40 -19.66 4.09 9.14
CA GLU A 40 -21.08 4.26 8.84
C GLU A 40 -21.45 5.74 8.64
N THR A 41 -20.94 6.62 9.50
CA THR A 41 -21.17 8.07 9.37
C THR A 41 -20.54 8.61 8.08
N TRP A 42 -19.34 8.15 7.73
CA TRP A 42 -18.67 8.53 6.49
C TRP A 42 -19.47 8.09 5.25
N ALA A 43 -19.94 6.85 5.23
CA ALA A 43 -20.78 6.32 4.14
C ALA A 43 -22.05 7.15 3.95
N LYS A 44 -22.73 7.51 5.05
CA LYS A 44 -23.91 8.40 5.00
C LYS A 44 -23.59 9.80 4.47
N TRP A 45 -22.37 10.30 4.68
CA TRP A 45 -21.98 11.60 4.12
C TRP A 45 -21.61 11.52 2.64
N GLU A 46 -21.18 10.36 2.17
CA GLU A 46 -20.87 10.11 0.76
C GLU A 46 -22.13 10.13 -0.11
N GLU A 47 -23.24 9.61 0.43
CA GLU A 47 -24.59 9.64 -0.15
C GLU A 47 -25.20 11.05 -0.23
N ALA A 48 -24.64 12.05 0.46
CA ALA A 48 -25.19 13.40 0.41
C ALA A 48 -24.99 14.05 -0.97
N ASP A 49 -26.06 14.59 -1.55
CA ASP A 49 -26.02 15.22 -2.88
C ASP A 49 -25.23 16.54 -2.90
N LYS A 50 -25.41 17.40 -1.88
CA LYS A 50 -24.82 18.76 -1.80
C LYS A 50 -24.54 19.17 -0.35
N GLY A 51 -23.76 20.24 -0.18
CA GLY A 51 -23.48 20.88 1.12
C GLY A 51 -22.11 20.55 1.71
N TRP A 52 -21.86 21.04 2.93
CA TRP A 52 -20.54 20.95 3.57
C TRP A 52 -20.06 19.50 3.77
N LYS A 53 -20.98 18.55 4.02
CA LYS A 53 -20.67 17.11 4.16
C LYS A 53 -20.09 16.53 2.87
N LYS A 54 -20.74 16.81 1.72
CA LYS A 54 -20.26 16.36 0.41
C LYS A 54 -18.92 16.99 0.04
N HIS A 55 -18.73 18.27 0.34
CA HIS A 55 -17.44 18.92 0.17
C HIS A 55 -16.36 18.30 1.06
N LEU A 56 -16.67 18.00 2.32
CA LEU A 56 -15.75 17.37 3.26
C LEU A 56 -15.35 15.96 2.80
N VAL A 57 -16.30 15.14 2.36
CA VAL A 57 -16.02 13.81 1.81
C VAL A 57 -15.19 13.91 0.54
N SER A 58 -15.54 14.81 -0.39
CA SER A 58 -14.80 14.99 -1.63
C SER A 58 -13.36 15.44 -1.38
N TRP A 59 -13.17 16.39 -0.45
CA TRP A 59 -11.85 16.83 -0.02
C TRP A 59 -11.09 15.70 0.68
N GLY A 60 -11.73 14.99 1.60
CA GLY A 60 -11.14 13.87 2.35
C GLY A 60 -10.69 12.75 1.43
N ASN A 61 -11.51 12.34 0.46
CA ASN A 61 -11.17 11.32 -0.54
C ASN A 61 -9.96 11.77 -1.39
N ARG A 62 -9.92 13.04 -1.81
CA ARG A 62 -8.77 13.60 -2.54
C ARG A 62 -7.49 13.60 -1.69
N VAL A 63 -7.61 13.92 -0.41
CA VAL A 63 -6.48 13.89 0.54
C VAL A 63 -5.99 12.45 0.76
N GLN A 64 -6.90 11.48 0.90
CA GLN A 64 -6.55 10.07 1.06
C GLN A 64 -5.85 9.49 -0.19
N GLN A 65 -6.26 9.90 -1.39
CA GLN A 65 -5.62 9.50 -2.65
C GLN A 65 -4.17 10.00 -2.78
N ARG A 66 -3.82 11.13 -2.14
CA ARG A 66 -2.45 11.68 -2.13
C ARG A 66 -1.51 10.94 -1.17
N ILE A 67 -2.02 10.10 -0.29
CA ILE A 67 -1.18 9.33 0.62
C ILE A 67 -0.40 8.30 -0.21
N PRO A 68 0.94 8.22 -0.08
CA PRO A 68 1.73 7.26 -0.83
C PRO A 68 1.23 5.83 -0.64
N TYR A 69 1.10 5.07 -1.72
CA TYR A 69 0.58 3.70 -1.68
C TYR A 69 1.40 2.79 -0.75
N GLN A 70 2.70 3.08 -0.54
CA GLN A 70 3.53 2.31 0.40
C GLN A 70 3.08 2.53 1.86
N GLU A 71 2.58 3.73 2.21
CA GLU A 71 2.00 3.98 3.54
C GLU A 71 0.72 3.14 3.70
N TRP A 72 -0.14 3.09 2.69
CA TRP A 72 -1.34 2.23 2.70
C TRP A 72 -0.99 0.75 2.80
N GLY A 73 0.01 0.30 2.03
CA GLY A 73 0.52 -1.06 2.10
C GLY A 73 1.00 -1.44 3.50
N LEU A 74 1.81 -0.60 4.14
CA LEU A 74 2.27 -0.82 5.52
C LEU A 74 1.12 -0.78 6.54
N LYS A 75 0.11 0.08 6.35
CA LYS A 75 -1.06 0.16 7.23
C LYS A 75 -1.91 -1.11 7.24
N SER A 76 -1.91 -1.85 6.13
CA SER A 76 -2.61 -3.15 6.03
C SER A 76 -1.98 -4.20 6.95
N ILE A 77 -0.67 -4.10 7.22
CA ILE A 77 0.03 -4.99 8.14
C ILE A 77 -0.47 -4.72 9.59
N PRO A 78 -1.04 -5.73 10.28
CA PRO A 78 -1.43 -5.56 11.67
C PRO A 78 -0.18 -5.31 12.53
N SER A 79 -0.32 -4.61 13.66
CA SER A 79 0.82 -4.45 14.57
C SER A 79 1.15 -5.79 15.23
N LEU A 80 2.43 -6.07 15.47
CA LEU A 80 2.89 -7.29 16.15
C LEU A 80 2.13 -7.56 17.47
N ALA A 81 1.93 -6.52 18.29
CA ALA A 81 1.18 -6.63 19.55
C ALA A 81 -0.29 -7.05 19.34
N ALA A 82 -0.93 -6.58 18.26
CA ALA A 82 -2.32 -6.94 17.96
C ALA A 82 -2.42 -8.40 17.51
N VAL A 83 -1.43 -8.90 16.75
CA VAL A 83 -1.43 -10.30 16.33
C VAL A 83 -1.12 -11.23 17.51
N ARG A 84 -0.13 -10.90 18.35
CA ARG A 84 0.19 -11.69 19.55
C ARG A 84 -0.94 -11.79 20.56
N ARG A 85 -1.80 -10.77 20.64
CA ARG A 85 -3.03 -10.82 21.47
C ARG A 85 -4.07 -11.81 20.95
N LEU A 86 -4.07 -12.10 19.65
CA LEU A 86 -5.02 -13.03 19.02
C LEU A 86 -4.45 -14.45 18.95
N ASP A 87 -3.14 -14.57 18.84
CA ASP A 87 -2.40 -15.82 18.76
C ASP A 87 -1.10 -15.67 19.56
N GLU A 88 -1.06 -16.19 20.78
CA GLU A 88 0.12 -16.12 21.65
C GLU A 88 1.31 -16.91 21.07
N SER A 89 1.04 -17.91 20.22
CA SER A 89 2.08 -18.67 19.51
C SER A 89 2.66 -17.91 18.31
N TYR A 90 2.15 -16.70 18.03
CA TYR A 90 2.59 -15.90 16.90
C TYR A 90 4.04 -15.44 17.07
N GLY A 91 4.86 -15.76 16.06
CA GLY A 91 6.31 -15.62 16.11
C GLY A 91 7.05 -16.96 16.08
N ALA A 92 6.36 -18.09 16.22
CA ALA A 92 6.92 -19.42 16.00
C ALA A 92 6.66 -19.97 14.58
N LYS A 93 5.57 -19.54 13.93
CA LYS A 93 5.17 -19.98 12.58
C LYS A 93 5.62 -18.99 11.53
N LYS A 94 6.03 -19.51 10.37
CA LYS A 94 6.32 -18.67 9.20
C LYS A 94 5.03 -18.07 8.61
N VAL A 95 5.16 -16.88 8.04
CA VAL A 95 4.12 -16.13 7.34
C VAL A 95 4.36 -16.26 5.85
N ASP A 96 3.36 -16.76 5.13
CA ASP A 96 3.43 -16.87 3.67
C ASP A 96 3.47 -15.48 3.01
N VAL A 97 4.40 -15.32 2.09
CA VAL A 97 4.55 -14.15 1.21
C VAL A 97 4.30 -14.61 -0.22
N LEU A 98 3.14 -14.28 -0.77
CA LEU A 98 2.82 -14.59 -2.16
C LEU A 98 3.36 -13.52 -3.09
N PHE A 99 4.05 -13.94 -4.15
CA PHE A 99 4.58 -13.05 -5.18
C PHE A 99 4.57 -13.77 -6.55
N PRO A 100 4.62 -13.02 -7.67
CA PRO A 100 4.83 -13.60 -9.00
C PRO A 100 6.32 -13.81 -9.28
N GLY A 101 6.78 -15.06 -9.31
CA GLY A 101 8.20 -15.39 -9.57
C GLY A 101 8.69 -15.04 -10.97
N ASN A 102 7.77 -14.90 -11.93
CA ASN A 102 8.06 -14.42 -13.29
C ASN A 102 8.19 -12.90 -13.41
N ALA A 103 7.93 -12.14 -12.34
CA ALA A 103 8.13 -10.69 -12.30
C ALA A 103 9.06 -10.22 -11.18
N ILE A 104 9.26 -11.01 -10.11
CA ILE A 104 10.23 -10.72 -9.05
C ILE A 104 11.08 -11.97 -8.78
N ARG A 105 12.40 -11.81 -8.83
CA ARG A 105 13.32 -12.86 -8.39
C ARG A 105 13.23 -13.10 -6.88
N PRO A 106 13.20 -14.36 -6.42
CA PRO A 106 13.18 -14.69 -4.99
C PRO A 106 14.32 -14.02 -4.20
N GLU A 107 15.51 -13.89 -4.80
CA GLU A 107 16.69 -13.32 -4.14
C GLU A 107 16.56 -11.80 -3.92
N LYS A 108 15.86 -11.10 -4.83
CA LYS A 108 15.60 -9.66 -4.69
C LYS A 108 14.43 -9.36 -3.77
N LEU A 109 13.50 -10.31 -3.61
CA LEU A 109 12.32 -10.15 -2.75
C LEU A 109 12.72 -9.79 -1.32
N GLN A 110 13.72 -10.45 -0.75
CA GLN A 110 14.17 -10.18 0.62
C GLN A 110 14.72 -8.75 0.77
N LYS A 111 15.57 -8.31 -0.17
CA LYS A 111 16.12 -6.94 -0.18
C LYS A 111 15.02 -5.90 -0.32
N MET A 112 14.05 -6.15 -1.19
CA MET A 112 12.91 -5.25 -1.39
C MET A 112 12.02 -5.15 -0.15
N LEU A 113 11.73 -6.27 0.51
CA LEU A 113 10.98 -6.28 1.78
C LEU A 113 11.73 -5.56 2.89
N GLN A 114 13.05 -5.71 2.96
CA GLN A 114 13.90 -4.98 3.90
C GLN A 114 13.85 -3.47 3.65
N ALA A 115 13.95 -3.03 2.40
CA ALA A 115 13.80 -1.62 2.02
C ALA A 115 12.43 -1.07 2.44
N ILE A 116 11.34 -1.78 2.12
CA ILE A 116 9.97 -1.43 2.51
C ILE A 116 9.82 -1.33 4.04
N ALA A 117 10.45 -2.24 4.78
CA ALA A 117 10.36 -2.29 6.24
C ALA A 117 11.13 -1.15 6.92
N THR A 118 12.26 -0.72 6.38
CA THR A 118 13.24 0.11 7.12
C THR A 118 13.31 1.56 6.63
N GLU A 119 13.32 1.82 5.33
CA GLU A 119 13.66 3.13 4.76
C GLU A 119 12.74 4.27 5.20
N ARG A 120 11.45 3.99 5.44
CA ARG A 120 10.43 5.00 5.77
C ARG A 120 10.06 5.05 7.25
N GLN A 121 10.70 4.27 8.12
CA GLN A 121 10.35 4.27 9.55
C GLN A 121 10.53 5.63 10.20
N ASP A 122 11.67 6.29 9.95
CA ASP A 122 11.96 7.60 10.55
C ASP A 122 11.03 8.69 10.03
N LEU A 123 10.70 8.65 8.73
CA LEU A 123 9.71 9.53 8.13
C LEU A 123 8.36 9.41 8.85
N HIS A 124 7.87 8.18 9.01
CA HIS A 124 6.60 7.93 9.69
C HIS A 124 6.65 8.33 11.18
N ARG A 125 7.75 8.04 11.88
CA ARG A 125 7.95 8.45 13.28
C ARG A 125 7.91 9.98 13.43
N ARG A 126 8.70 10.71 12.63
CA ARG A 126 8.78 12.17 12.68
C ARG A 126 7.42 12.80 12.35
N ARG A 127 6.77 12.36 11.27
CA ARG A 127 5.47 12.92 10.85
C ARG A 127 4.33 12.55 11.79
N MET A 128 4.38 11.39 12.44
CA MET A 128 3.43 11.01 13.50
C MET A 128 3.53 12.00 14.67
N TRP A 129 4.74 12.19 15.20
CA TRP A 129 4.96 13.11 16.32
C TRP A 129 4.66 14.56 15.95
N LEU A 130 5.08 15.02 14.77
CA LEU A 130 4.76 16.36 14.29
C LEU A 130 3.24 16.58 14.23
N SER A 131 2.49 15.63 13.67
CA SER A 131 1.03 15.71 13.61
C SER A 131 0.40 15.75 15.00
N LEU A 132 0.91 14.91 15.93
CA LEU A 132 0.40 14.85 17.30
C LEU A 132 0.68 16.14 18.09
N LEU A 133 1.87 16.72 17.94
CA LEU A 133 2.25 17.98 18.57
C LEU A 133 1.50 19.18 17.98
N ALA A 134 1.18 19.15 16.68
CA ALA A 134 0.38 20.19 16.03
C ALA A 134 -1.11 20.10 16.36
N THR A 135 -1.61 18.92 16.75
CA THR A 135 -3.03 18.68 17.07
C THR A 135 -3.59 19.68 18.11
N PRO A 136 -2.99 19.89 19.29
CA PRO A 136 -3.54 20.82 20.29
C PRO A 136 -3.65 22.26 19.79
N LEU A 137 -2.78 22.70 18.88
CA LEU A 137 -2.84 24.05 18.29
C LEU A 137 -4.09 24.25 17.44
N THR A 138 -4.62 23.17 16.86
CA THR A 138 -5.85 23.21 16.05
C THR A 138 -7.11 23.00 16.87
N ALA A 139 -7.02 22.59 18.14
CA ALA A 139 -8.18 22.33 18.99
C ALA A 139 -9.14 23.55 19.16
N PRO A 140 -8.65 24.80 19.31
CA PRO A 140 -9.52 25.97 19.47
C PRO A 140 -10.49 26.22 18.31
N VAL A 141 -10.19 25.75 17.09
CA VAL A 141 -11.08 25.85 15.92
C VAL A 141 -12.42 25.15 16.17
N GLY A 142 -12.47 24.18 17.09
CA GLY A 142 -13.69 23.47 17.48
C GLY A 142 -14.71 24.31 18.25
N LEU A 143 -14.36 25.54 18.66
CA LEU A 143 -15.30 26.47 19.29
C LEU A 143 -16.31 27.06 18.29
N ILE A 144 -16.12 26.86 16.99
CA ILE A 144 -17.02 27.34 15.94
C ILE A 144 -18.18 26.33 15.76
N PRO A 145 -19.45 26.70 16.06
CA PRO A 145 -20.56 25.74 16.15
C PRO A 145 -21.08 25.20 14.80
N LEU A 146 -20.57 25.70 13.66
CA LEU A 146 -21.16 25.43 12.34
C LEU A 146 -20.49 24.28 11.54
N VAL A 147 -19.23 23.96 11.82
CA VAL A 147 -18.43 22.99 11.04
C VAL A 147 -17.58 22.14 12.00
N PRO A 148 -17.43 20.81 11.77
CA PRO A 148 -16.48 20.03 12.56
C PRO A 148 -15.07 20.62 12.45
N ASN A 149 -14.26 20.46 13.49
CA ASN A 149 -12.87 20.89 13.50
C ASN A 149 -12.01 20.04 12.53
N VAL A 150 -12.15 20.27 11.23
CA VAL A 150 -11.49 19.51 10.16
C VAL A 150 -9.97 19.51 10.33
N PRO A 151 -9.29 20.64 10.63
CA PRO A 151 -7.85 20.64 10.87
C PRO A 151 -7.43 19.69 11.99
N PHE A 152 -8.15 19.71 13.12
CA PHE A 152 -7.88 18.81 14.25
C PHE A 152 -8.06 17.34 13.86
N PHE A 153 -9.20 16.98 13.27
CA PHE A 153 -9.46 15.59 12.88
C PHE A 153 -8.46 15.11 11.81
N TYR A 154 -8.05 15.98 10.89
CA TYR A 154 -7.01 15.66 9.92
C TYR A 154 -5.68 15.36 10.59
N LEU A 155 -5.22 16.18 11.54
CA LEU A 155 -3.95 15.94 12.24
C LEU A 155 -3.98 14.69 13.11
N VAL A 156 -5.09 14.44 13.82
CA VAL A 156 -5.30 13.19 14.58
C VAL A 156 -5.24 11.99 13.63
N TYR A 157 -5.94 12.06 12.49
CA TYR A 157 -5.90 11.02 11.47
C TYR A 157 -4.49 10.82 10.90
N ARG A 158 -3.74 11.89 10.62
CA ARG A 158 -2.36 11.78 10.10
C ARG A 158 -1.41 11.19 11.13
N ALA A 159 -1.55 11.56 12.41
CA ALA A 159 -0.81 10.94 13.50
C ALA A 159 -1.10 9.43 13.57
N TRP A 160 -2.38 9.05 13.57
CA TRP A 160 -2.81 7.65 13.55
C TRP A 160 -2.32 6.90 12.30
N SER A 161 -2.46 7.49 11.10
CA SER A 161 -2.08 6.88 9.81
C SER A 161 -0.58 6.57 9.77
N HIS A 162 0.26 7.53 10.19
CA HIS A 162 1.70 7.31 10.30
C HIS A 162 2.07 6.31 11.41
N GLY A 163 1.37 6.34 12.56
CA GLY A 163 1.57 5.35 13.61
C GLY A 163 1.21 3.94 13.16
N ARG A 164 0.14 3.77 12.37
CA ARG A 164 -0.24 2.48 11.77
C ARG A 164 0.81 1.99 10.79
N ALA A 165 1.29 2.84 9.88
CA ALA A 165 2.35 2.49 8.94
C ALA A 165 3.66 2.12 9.64
N LEU A 166 4.06 2.88 10.66
CA LEU A 166 5.26 2.60 11.47
C LEU A 166 5.16 1.26 12.22
N ASN A 167 4.00 0.95 12.78
CA ASN A 167 3.80 -0.34 13.45
C ASN A 167 3.80 -1.50 12.44
N GLY A 168 3.26 -1.30 11.25
CA GLY A 168 3.30 -2.28 10.17
C GLY A 168 4.72 -2.53 9.65
N SER A 169 5.52 -1.47 9.49
CA SER A 169 6.91 -1.57 9.04
C SER A 169 7.80 -2.26 10.06
N LYS A 170 7.66 -1.94 11.35
CA LYS A 170 8.36 -2.64 12.44
C LYS A 170 7.97 -4.10 12.56
N HIS A 171 6.70 -4.40 12.28
CA HIS A 171 6.26 -5.78 12.26
C HIS A 171 6.88 -6.55 11.09
N LEU A 172 6.96 -5.94 9.89
CA LEU A 172 7.64 -6.52 8.75
C LEU A 172 9.14 -6.74 9.02
N GLU A 173 9.80 -5.74 9.62
CA GLU A 173 11.20 -5.83 10.07
C GLU A 173 11.41 -7.00 11.03
N PHE A 174 10.56 -7.13 12.06
CA PHE A 174 10.60 -8.27 12.98
C PHE A 174 10.50 -9.63 12.26
N LEU A 175 9.63 -9.75 11.25
CA LEU A 175 9.48 -10.99 10.50
C LEU A 175 10.72 -11.31 9.66
N LEU A 176 11.37 -10.28 9.10
CA LEU A 176 12.63 -10.43 8.35
C LEU A 176 13.77 -10.85 9.28
N GLU A 177 13.96 -10.14 10.40
CA GLU A 177 15.03 -10.43 11.38
C GLU A 177 14.93 -11.83 11.97
N LYS A 178 13.71 -12.32 12.20
CA LYS A 178 13.47 -13.66 12.74
C LYS A 178 13.37 -14.75 11.66
N ASN A 179 13.59 -14.39 10.39
CA ASN A 179 13.46 -15.31 9.25
C ASN A 179 12.11 -16.05 9.23
N LEU A 180 11.05 -15.34 9.60
CA LEU A 180 9.68 -15.85 9.70
C LEU A 180 8.89 -15.67 8.41
N LEU A 181 9.52 -15.27 7.31
CA LEU A 181 8.86 -15.17 6.01
C LEU A 181 9.04 -16.46 5.22
N ASN A 182 7.97 -16.90 4.57
CA ASN A 182 7.97 -18.02 3.64
C ASN A 182 7.59 -17.51 2.24
N PRO A 183 8.57 -17.16 1.40
CA PRO A 183 8.31 -16.77 0.02
C PRO A 183 7.70 -17.92 -0.79
N ILE A 184 6.55 -17.67 -1.41
CA ILE A 184 5.88 -18.63 -2.29
C ILE A 184 5.58 -17.94 -3.61
N SER A 185 6.15 -18.48 -4.69
CA SER A 185 5.74 -18.08 -6.03
C SER A 185 4.34 -18.60 -6.30
N TYR A 186 3.38 -17.71 -6.53
CA TYR A 186 1.97 -18.07 -6.56
C TYR A 186 1.46 -18.24 -8.01
N PRO A 187 1.03 -19.44 -8.44
CA PRO A 187 0.68 -19.71 -9.84
C PRO A 187 -0.40 -18.79 -10.41
N GLY A 188 -1.43 -18.45 -9.61
CA GLY A 188 -2.49 -17.54 -10.07
C GLY A 188 -1.99 -16.11 -10.31
N LEU A 189 -0.93 -15.68 -9.63
CA LEU A 189 -0.26 -14.42 -9.94
C LEU A 189 0.63 -14.60 -11.17
N GLU A 190 1.41 -15.68 -11.26
CA GLU A 190 2.27 -15.94 -12.42
C GLU A 190 1.48 -15.95 -13.73
N GLU A 191 0.29 -16.55 -13.78
CA GLU A 191 -0.57 -16.53 -14.98
C GLU A 191 -0.98 -15.11 -15.39
N LEU A 192 -1.36 -14.28 -14.41
CA LEU A 192 -1.69 -12.88 -14.67
C LEU A 192 -0.46 -12.11 -15.16
N TYR A 193 0.68 -12.29 -14.51
CA TYR A 193 1.92 -11.58 -14.84
C TYR A 193 2.57 -12.07 -16.13
N ALA A 194 2.35 -13.31 -16.56
CA ALA A 194 2.88 -13.81 -17.83
C ALA A 194 2.39 -12.94 -19.00
N LYS A 195 1.09 -12.64 -19.01
CA LYS A 195 0.45 -11.76 -20.01
C LYS A 195 0.92 -10.31 -19.87
N ARG A 196 1.14 -9.83 -18.64
CA ARG A 196 1.48 -8.43 -18.35
C ARG A 196 2.94 -8.09 -18.62
N VAL A 197 3.86 -8.97 -18.22
CA VAL A 197 5.27 -8.87 -18.55
C VAL A 197 5.45 -8.91 -20.05
N SER A 198 4.82 -9.86 -20.75
CA SER A 198 4.89 -9.96 -22.22
C SER A 198 4.38 -8.70 -22.92
N TYR A 199 3.30 -8.11 -22.41
CA TYR A 199 2.78 -6.86 -22.97
C TYR A 199 3.69 -5.65 -22.70
N ALA A 200 4.24 -5.55 -21.48
CA ALA A 200 5.09 -4.41 -21.10
C ALA A 200 6.48 -4.48 -21.76
N LEU A 201 6.99 -5.69 -21.93
CA LEU A 201 8.28 -6.00 -22.52
C LEU A 201 8.03 -6.68 -23.86
N GLU A 202 7.71 -5.91 -24.90
CA GLU A 202 7.31 -6.36 -26.25
C GLU A 202 8.14 -7.54 -26.85
N ASN A 203 9.36 -7.79 -26.34
CA ASN A 203 10.27 -8.87 -26.72
C ASN A 203 10.15 -10.17 -25.87
N THR A 204 9.22 -10.21 -24.91
CA THR A 204 9.01 -11.33 -24.00
C THR A 204 7.73 -12.06 -24.41
N GLY A 205 7.84 -13.30 -24.86
CA GLY A 205 6.67 -14.13 -25.20
C GLY A 205 5.99 -14.69 -23.94
N VAL A 206 4.67 -14.93 -24.01
CA VAL A 206 3.86 -15.42 -22.89
C VAL A 206 4.30 -16.82 -22.43
N ASP A 207 4.84 -17.62 -23.33
CA ASP A 207 5.25 -19.01 -23.08
C ASP A 207 6.74 -19.14 -22.70
N LYS A 208 7.46 -18.02 -22.51
CA LYS A 208 8.86 -18.07 -22.08
C LYS A 208 8.97 -18.70 -20.68
N PRO A 209 10.06 -19.41 -20.37
CA PRO A 209 10.34 -19.90 -19.03
C PRO A 209 10.37 -18.75 -18.01
N ILE A 210 9.87 -19.01 -16.79
CA ILE A 210 9.82 -18.05 -15.66
C ILE A 210 11.18 -17.36 -15.45
N ALA A 211 12.27 -18.12 -15.54
CA ALA A 211 13.63 -17.62 -15.35
C ALA A 211 14.00 -16.54 -16.38
N GLU A 212 13.63 -16.71 -17.65
CA GLU A 212 13.90 -15.72 -18.70
C GLU A 212 13.02 -14.48 -18.54
N MET A 213 11.73 -14.66 -18.23
CA MET A 213 10.81 -13.54 -18.04
C MET A 213 11.28 -12.62 -16.92
N VAL A 214 11.72 -13.19 -15.80
CA VAL A 214 12.21 -12.40 -14.67
C VAL A 214 13.57 -11.75 -14.98
N GLU A 215 14.40 -12.34 -15.85
CA GLU A 215 15.59 -11.66 -16.37
C GLU A 215 15.23 -10.43 -17.21
N ASP A 216 14.27 -10.58 -18.12
CA ASP A 216 13.82 -9.50 -19.00
C ASP A 216 13.28 -8.33 -18.16
N VAL A 217 12.47 -8.62 -17.13
CA VAL A 217 11.96 -7.61 -16.18
C VAL A 217 13.08 -6.86 -15.48
N GLU A 218 14.11 -7.55 -15.00
CA GLU A 218 15.20 -6.91 -14.27
C GLU A 218 16.11 -6.04 -15.14
N LYS A 219 16.30 -6.43 -16.40
CA LYS A 219 17.12 -5.69 -17.37
C LYS A 219 16.36 -4.52 -17.98
N SER A 220 15.03 -4.54 -17.95
CA SER A 220 14.19 -3.49 -18.52
C SER A 220 14.21 -2.18 -17.72
N ASP A 221 13.93 -1.08 -18.41
CA ASP A 221 13.61 0.20 -17.77
C ASP A 221 12.33 0.11 -16.92
N ASP A 222 12.06 1.12 -16.10
CA ASP A 222 10.87 1.13 -15.26
C ASP A 222 9.60 1.22 -16.12
N LYS A 223 8.88 0.10 -16.25
CA LYS A 223 7.68 -0.03 -17.06
C LYS A 223 6.52 -0.51 -16.23
N LEU A 224 5.35 0.08 -16.44
CA LEU A 224 4.12 -0.32 -15.75
C LEU A 224 3.73 -1.74 -16.17
N LEU A 225 3.53 -2.63 -15.19
CA LEU A 225 3.13 -4.01 -15.43
C LEU A 225 1.62 -4.18 -15.31
N LEU A 226 1.03 -3.58 -14.28
CA LEU A 226 -0.39 -3.73 -13.98
C LEU A 226 -1.23 -2.58 -14.55
N ARG A 227 -2.46 -2.90 -14.98
CA ARG A 227 -3.46 -1.92 -15.38
C ARG A 227 -4.58 -1.81 -14.36
N MET A 228 -5.31 -0.71 -14.39
CA MET A 228 -6.48 -0.50 -13.52
C MET A 228 -7.51 -1.64 -13.58
N THR A 229 -7.69 -2.25 -14.75
CA THR A 229 -8.62 -3.39 -14.94
C THR A 229 -8.16 -4.68 -14.25
N ASP A 230 -6.90 -4.75 -13.81
CA ASP A 230 -6.35 -5.92 -13.11
C ASP A 230 -6.57 -5.89 -11.61
N ALA A 231 -6.86 -4.73 -11.02
CA ALA A 231 -6.99 -4.60 -9.57
C ALA A 231 -8.08 -5.53 -8.99
N LYS A 232 -9.24 -5.60 -9.64
CA LYS A 232 -10.33 -6.53 -9.27
C LYS A 232 -9.92 -7.99 -9.45
N LYS A 233 -9.17 -8.31 -10.52
CA LYS A 233 -8.67 -9.67 -10.77
C LYS A 233 -7.68 -10.10 -9.70
N LEU A 234 -6.74 -9.23 -9.32
CA LEU A 234 -5.78 -9.45 -8.23
C LEU A 234 -6.49 -9.70 -6.90
N ALA A 235 -7.49 -8.88 -6.58
CA ALA A 235 -8.29 -9.05 -5.37
C ALA A 235 -9.04 -10.40 -5.35
N SER A 236 -9.55 -10.87 -6.49
CA SER A 236 -10.16 -12.19 -6.60
C SER A 236 -9.15 -13.32 -6.47
N ILE A 237 -8.03 -13.28 -7.19
CA ILE A 237 -6.95 -14.29 -7.16
C ILE A 237 -6.40 -14.47 -5.74
N LEU A 238 -6.23 -13.36 -5.01
CA LEU A 238 -5.66 -13.35 -3.66
C LEU A 238 -6.72 -13.41 -2.55
N GLU A 239 -8.00 -13.54 -2.92
CA GLU A 239 -9.15 -13.57 -2.01
C GLU A 239 -9.09 -12.42 -0.98
N ALA A 240 -8.83 -11.22 -1.48
CA ALA A 240 -8.62 -10.01 -0.70
C ALA A 240 -9.38 -8.84 -1.37
N PRO A 241 -10.68 -8.67 -1.13
CA PRO A 241 -11.50 -7.67 -1.82
C PRO A 241 -10.97 -6.24 -1.64
N ASP A 242 -10.53 -5.89 -0.43
CA ASP A 242 -9.98 -4.56 -0.10
C ASP A 242 -8.67 -4.23 -0.83
N LEU A 243 -7.97 -5.25 -1.35
CA LEU A 243 -6.74 -5.06 -2.12
C LEU A 243 -7.00 -4.30 -3.43
N ALA A 244 -8.19 -4.43 -4.03
CA ALA A 244 -8.49 -3.79 -5.31
C ALA A 244 -8.25 -2.28 -5.24
N LEU A 245 -8.76 -1.63 -4.20
CA LEU A 245 -8.61 -0.19 -4.02
C LEU A 245 -7.15 0.23 -3.80
N GLU A 246 -6.38 -0.57 -3.05
CA GLU A 246 -4.96 -0.28 -2.81
C GLU A 246 -4.10 -0.51 -4.06
N ALA A 247 -4.43 -1.53 -4.86
CA ALA A 247 -3.80 -1.78 -6.15
C ALA A 247 -4.10 -0.65 -7.14
N GLU A 248 -5.35 -0.19 -7.24
CA GLU A 248 -5.75 0.95 -8.08
C GLU A 248 -4.97 2.22 -7.72
N ARG A 249 -4.88 2.55 -6.43
CA ARG A 249 -4.08 3.70 -5.96
C ARG A 249 -2.61 3.56 -6.33
N ALA A 250 -2.05 2.37 -6.14
CA ALA A 250 -0.65 2.12 -6.46
C ALA A 250 -0.38 2.27 -7.96
N ILE A 251 -1.26 1.72 -8.82
CA ILE A 251 -1.16 1.85 -10.28
C ILE A 251 -1.20 3.31 -10.70
N ILE A 252 -2.17 4.10 -10.21
CA ILE A 252 -2.28 5.52 -10.54
C ILE A 252 -1.01 6.29 -10.14
N GLN A 253 -0.54 6.11 -8.90
CA GLN A 253 0.62 6.84 -8.39
C GLN A 253 1.92 6.46 -9.13
N VAL A 254 2.09 5.19 -9.47
CA VAL A 254 3.26 4.72 -10.22
C VAL A 254 3.19 5.22 -11.66
N GLU A 255 2.02 5.15 -12.31
CA GLU A 255 1.84 5.66 -13.67
C GLU A 255 2.11 7.18 -13.76
N GLU A 256 1.60 7.96 -12.80
CA GLU A 256 1.87 9.40 -12.71
C GLU A 256 3.36 9.69 -12.51
N LYS A 257 4.05 8.89 -11.68
CA LYS A 257 5.49 9.02 -11.47
C LYS A 257 6.28 8.72 -12.74
N LEU A 258 5.99 7.61 -13.44
CA LEU A 258 6.65 7.25 -14.69
C LEU A 258 6.46 8.32 -15.77
N LYS A 259 5.26 8.92 -15.87
CA LYS A 259 5.00 10.04 -16.78
C LYS A 259 5.79 11.29 -16.42
N ALA A 260 5.99 11.56 -15.13
CA ALA A 260 6.76 12.70 -14.67
C ALA A 260 8.27 12.49 -14.93
N ASP A 261 8.78 11.29 -14.70
CA ASP A 261 10.18 10.93 -14.95
C ASP A 261 10.49 11.00 -16.46
N ALA A 262 9.64 10.42 -17.32
CA ALA A 262 9.80 10.50 -18.77
C ALA A 262 9.77 11.94 -19.33
N LYS A 263 9.00 12.85 -18.71
CA LYS A 263 8.99 14.27 -19.09
C LYS A 263 10.31 14.96 -18.73
N LYS A 264 10.86 14.68 -17.55
CA LYS A 264 12.14 15.24 -17.13
C LYS A 264 13.27 14.76 -18.03
N ASP A 265 13.32 13.47 -18.34
CA ASP A 265 14.34 12.91 -19.24
C ASP A 265 14.29 13.56 -20.63
N ALA A 266 13.09 13.87 -21.13
CA ALA A 266 12.90 14.56 -22.41
C ALA A 266 13.32 16.04 -22.36
N GLU A 267 13.10 16.72 -21.24
CA GLU A 267 13.51 18.12 -21.01
C GLU A 267 15.03 18.23 -20.88
N ASP A 268 15.65 17.35 -20.09
CA ASP A 268 17.10 17.30 -19.87
C ASP A 268 17.84 16.99 -21.18
N GLY A 269 17.39 15.98 -21.94
CA GLY A 269 17.98 15.64 -23.24
C GLY A 269 17.77 16.70 -24.35
N ALA A 270 16.77 17.58 -24.20
CA ALA A 270 16.57 18.72 -25.10
C ALA A 270 17.44 19.92 -24.73
N SER A 271 17.84 20.04 -23.45
CA SER A 271 18.77 21.07 -22.99
C SER A 271 20.22 20.77 -23.40
N GLU A 272 20.67 19.51 -23.26
CA GLU A 272 22.02 19.09 -23.68
C GLU A 272 22.27 19.28 -25.18
N LYS A 273 21.23 19.11 -26.03
CA LYS A 273 21.34 19.34 -27.48
C LYS A 273 21.37 20.81 -27.91
N LYS A 274 21.05 21.75 -27.02
CA LYS A 274 21.11 23.20 -27.30
C LYS A 274 22.46 23.80 -26.91
N ASP A 275 23.20 23.15 -26.03
CA ASP A 275 24.50 23.61 -25.53
C ASP A 275 25.69 22.96 -26.28
N THR A 276 25.43 22.09 -27.26
CA THR A 276 26.39 21.53 -28.24
C THR A 276 26.16 22.07 -29.64
#